data_AF-A0A096HRR2-F1
#
_entry.id   AF-A0A096HRR2-F1
#
_cell.length_a   1.000
_cell.length_b   1.000
_cell.length_c   1.000
_cell.angle_alpha   90.00
_cell.angle_beta   90.00
_cell.angle_gamma   90.00
#
_symmetry.space_group_name_H-M   'P 1'
#
loop_
_entity.id
_entity.type
_entity.pdbx_description
1 polymer ?
#
loop_
_entity_poly.entity_id
_entity_poly.type
_entity_poly.pdbx_seq_one_letter_code
_entity_poly.pdbx_strand_id
1 'polypeptide(L)'
;MAKRIFKTTVALSAVVGLPAIAGGMNVAVTVPQLQVAEYHKPYVAVWLEKADGGVAANLSVWYDAKMKNAEGTKWLKDMRQWWRRTGRELSFPIDGVTQPTKPVGTHALSFAEGKNPLPQLAPGQYKLMVEAAREVGGRELVSIPFEWPVKQATSLSANGSTELGAIKLELKP
;
A
#
# COMPACT_ATOMS: atom_id res chain seq x y z
N MET A 1 -7.89 35.50 -65.41
CA MET A 1 -8.48 35.59 -64.05
C MET A 1 -8.63 34.16 -63.53
N ALA A 2 -7.65 33.65 -62.76
CA ALA A 2 -7.59 32.24 -62.37
C ALA A 2 -8.11 32.04 -60.93
N LYS A 3 -9.17 31.25 -60.77
CA LYS A 3 -9.85 30.99 -59.49
C LYS A 3 -9.22 29.77 -58.83
N ARG A 4 -8.46 29.95 -57.75
CA ARG A 4 -7.91 28.84 -56.94
C ARG A 4 -8.96 28.37 -55.93
N ILE A 5 -9.33 27.10 -56.01
CA ILE A 5 -10.24 26.44 -55.06
C ILE A 5 -9.37 25.75 -54.00
N PHE A 6 -9.42 26.25 -52.76
CA PHE A 6 -8.82 25.59 -51.60
C PHE A 6 -9.76 24.49 -51.09
N LYS A 7 -9.27 23.25 -51.03
CA LYS A 7 -9.95 22.13 -50.37
C LYS A 7 -9.35 21.97 -48.97
N THR A 8 -10.12 22.25 -47.93
CA THR A 8 -9.77 21.96 -46.53
C THR A 8 -10.29 20.58 -46.15
N THR A 9 -9.38 19.62 -45.95
CA THR A 9 -9.69 18.30 -45.40
C THR A 9 -9.50 18.35 -43.88
N VAL A 10 -10.58 18.18 -43.12
CA VAL A 10 -10.52 17.99 -41.66
C VAL A 10 -10.43 16.48 -41.41
N ALA A 11 -9.29 16.02 -40.90
CA ALA A 11 -9.11 14.64 -40.46
C ALA A 11 -9.51 14.53 -38.98
N LEU A 12 -10.61 13.82 -38.72
CA LEU A 12 -11.08 13.51 -37.38
C LEU A 12 -10.36 12.23 -36.89
N SER A 13 -9.31 12.38 -36.09
CA SER A 13 -8.62 11.25 -35.47
C SER A 13 -9.45 10.72 -34.29
N ALA A 14 -10.11 9.58 -34.49
CA ALA A 14 -10.71 8.82 -33.41
C ALA A 14 -9.60 8.13 -32.61
N VAL A 15 -9.34 8.59 -31.39
CA VAL A 15 -8.51 7.86 -30.42
C VAL A 15 -9.34 6.69 -29.89
N VAL A 16 -9.02 5.48 -30.34
CA VAL A 16 -9.58 4.25 -29.78
C VAL A 16 -8.88 4.00 -28.44
N GLY A 17 -9.57 4.29 -27.34
CA GLY A 17 -9.11 3.91 -26.00
C GLY A 17 -9.23 2.40 -25.84
N LEU A 18 -8.10 1.69 -25.71
CA LEU A 18 -8.10 0.31 -25.26
C LEU A 18 -8.64 0.25 -23.83
N PRO A 19 -9.40 -0.80 -23.46
CA PRO A 19 -9.84 -0.97 -22.08
C PRO A 19 -8.60 -1.06 -21.18
N ALA A 20 -8.51 -0.17 -20.19
CA ALA A 20 -7.52 -0.29 -19.14
C ALA A 20 -7.85 -1.55 -18.33
N ILE A 21 -6.97 -2.55 -18.37
CA ILE A 21 -7.02 -3.67 -17.44
C ILE A 21 -6.65 -3.09 -16.07
N ALA A 22 -7.48 -3.33 -15.06
CA ALA A 22 -7.23 -2.84 -13.72
C ALA A 22 -6.08 -3.65 -13.11
N GLY A 23 -4.98 -2.97 -12.77
CA GLY A 23 -3.82 -3.63 -12.20
C GLY A 23 -4.14 -4.28 -10.85
N GLY A 24 -3.51 -5.42 -10.59
CA GLY A 24 -3.64 -6.16 -9.32
C GLY A 24 -2.40 -6.02 -8.46
N MET A 25 -2.57 -5.97 -7.13
CA MET A 25 -1.47 -5.95 -6.17
C MET A 25 -1.75 -6.95 -5.04
N ASN A 26 -0.88 -7.95 -4.87
CA ASN A 26 -0.89 -8.79 -3.68
C ASN A 26 0.32 -8.47 -2.81
N VAL A 27 0.09 -8.36 -1.51
CA VAL A 27 1.14 -8.15 -0.50
C VAL A 27 1.07 -9.29 0.50
N ALA A 28 2.17 -10.02 0.68
CA ALA A 28 2.32 -10.97 1.77
C ALA A 28 3.22 -10.37 2.84
N VAL A 29 2.72 -10.28 4.08
CA VAL A 29 3.45 -9.75 5.23
C VAL A 29 3.66 -10.86 6.23
N THR A 30 4.92 -11.15 6.55
CA THR A 30 5.28 -12.18 7.54
C THR A 30 5.52 -11.54 8.90
N VAL A 31 4.82 -12.03 9.92
CA VAL A 31 5.08 -11.72 11.33
C VAL A 31 5.90 -12.88 11.92
N PRO A 32 7.17 -12.65 12.30
CA PRO A 32 8.03 -13.70 12.82
C PRO A 32 7.66 -14.09 14.25
N GLN A 33 8.02 -15.32 14.64
CA GLN A 33 7.99 -15.72 16.04
C GLN A 33 9.19 -15.10 16.75
N LEU A 34 8.94 -14.43 17.88
CA LEU A 34 9.99 -13.86 18.73
C LEU A 34 10.11 -14.67 20.02
N GLN A 35 11.33 -14.90 20.47
CA GLN A 35 11.64 -15.51 21.76
C GLN A 35 11.66 -14.43 22.84
N VAL A 36 10.47 -14.06 23.33
CA VAL A 36 10.27 -13.03 24.35
C VAL A 36 9.38 -13.57 25.47
N ALA A 37 9.53 -13.01 26.68
CA ALA A 37 8.77 -13.46 27.85
C ALA A 37 7.25 -13.21 27.67
N GLU A 38 6.88 -12.09 27.06
CA GLU A 38 5.50 -11.75 26.74
C GLU A 38 5.37 -11.39 25.26
N TYR A 39 4.48 -12.09 24.56
CA TYR A 39 4.29 -11.91 23.12
C TYR A 39 3.04 -11.06 22.83
N HIS A 40 3.25 -9.80 22.49
CA HIS A 40 2.18 -8.93 21.97
C HIS A 40 2.16 -8.94 20.44
N LYS A 41 1.00 -9.15 19.81
CA LYS A 41 0.91 -9.05 18.34
C LYS A 41 1.28 -7.63 17.89
N PRO A 42 2.17 -7.48 16.89
CA PRO A 42 2.59 -6.15 16.46
C PRO A 42 1.42 -5.42 15.77
N TYR A 43 1.46 -4.10 15.88
CA TYR A 43 0.70 -3.21 15.02
C TYR A 43 1.45 -3.10 13.70
N VAL A 44 0.73 -3.12 12.59
CA VAL A 44 1.35 -3.10 11.25
C VAL A 44 0.62 -2.11 10.36
N ALA A 45 1.36 -1.26 9.67
CA ALA A 45 0.84 -0.38 8.64
C ALA A 45 1.45 -0.76 7.28
N VAL A 46 0.61 -0.86 6.26
CA VAL A 46 0.99 -1.09 4.86
C VAL A 46 0.45 0.07 4.03
N TRP A 47 1.34 0.82 3.39
CA TRP A 47 0.95 1.98 2.57
C TRP A 47 1.86 2.13 1.35
N LEU A 48 1.42 2.96 0.41
CA LEU A 48 2.17 3.32 -0.79
C LEU A 48 2.69 4.75 -0.67
N GLU A 49 3.96 4.94 -0.96
CA GLU A 49 4.57 6.26 -1.15
C GLU A 49 4.90 6.49 -2.63
N LYS A 50 4.75 7.73 -3.08
CA LYS A 50 5.28 8.21 -4.36
C LYS A 50 6.78 8.49 -4.23
N ALA A 51 7.45 8.72 -5.36
CA ALA A 51 8.86 9.09 -5.39
C ALA A 51 9.22 10.32 -4.54
N ASP A 52 8.29 11.28 -4.39
CA ASP A 52 8.45 12.49 -3.57
C ASP A 52 8.19 12.27 -2.06
N GLY A 53 7.85 11.05 -1.65
CA GLY A 53 7.51 10.69 -0.27
C GLY A 53 6.09 11.07 0.16
N GLY A 54 5.24 11.51 -0.78
CA GLY A 54 3.80 11.68 -0.56
C GLY A 54 3.10 10.32 -0.49
N VAL A 55 2.12 10.19 0.41
CA VAL A 55 1.34 8.95 0.53
C VAL A 55 0.32 8.87 -0.61
N ALA A 56 0.37 7.79 -1.39
CA ALA A 56 -0.58 7.53 -2.47
C ALA A 56 -1.82 6.77 -1.98
N ALA A 57 -1.64 5.81 -1.07
CA ALA A 57 -2.73 5.01 -0.53
C ALA A 57 -2.35 4.38 0.82
N ASN A 58 -3.28 4.31 1.75
CA ASN A 58 -3.18 3.49 2.96
C ASN A 58 -3.84 2.15 2.68
N LEU A 59 -3.07 1.05 2.57
CA LEU A 59 -3.60 -0.24 2.11
C LEU A 59 -4.13 -1.10 3.25
N SER A 60 -3.43 -1.16 4.38
CA SER A 60 -3.89 -1.92 5.54
C SER A 60 -3.27 -1.38 6.82
N VAL A 61 -4.05 -1.35 7.91
CA VAL A 61 -3.58 -1.00 9.24
C VAL A 61 -4.11 -2.02 10.23
N TRP A 62 -3.20 -2.77 10.85
CA TRP A 62 -3.50 -3.81 11.83
C TRP A 62 -3.31 -3.23 13.22
N TYR A 63 -4.39 -3.16 13.99
CA TYR A 63 -4.33 -2.73 15.38
C TYR A 63 -5.49 -3.33 16.20
N ASP A 64 -5.44 -3.19 17.52
CA ASP A 64 -6.50 -3.72 18.38
C ASP A 64 -7.69 -2.75 18.46
N ALA A 65 -8.51 -2.76 17.41
CA ALA A 65 -9.70 -1.92 17.33
C ALA A 65 -10.82 -2.27 18.34
N LYS A 66 -10.72 -3.42 19.02
CA LYS A 66 -11.76 -3.91 19.95
C LYS A 66 -11.41 -3.70 21.42
N MET A 67 -10.28 -3.08 21.72
CA MET A 67 -9.95 -2.67 23.08
C MET A 67 -11.01 -1.72 23.64
N LYS A 68 -11.25 -1.85 24.96
CA LYS A 68 -12.18 -0.99 25.69
C LYS A 68 -11.78 0.48 25.49
N ASN A 69 -12.79 1.35 25.43
CA ASN A 69 -12.60 2.80 25.28
C ASN A 69 -11.72 3.22 24.09
N ALA A 70 -11.65 2.40 23.03
CA ALA A 70 -10.81 2.63 21.85
C ALA A 70 -9.31 2.81 22.17
N GLU A 71 -8.84 2.24 23.30
CA GLU A 71 -7.46 2.36 23.76
C GLU A 71 -6.46 1.88 22.69
N GLY A 72 -6.85 0.94 21.82
CA GLY A 72 -6.06 0.47 20.69
C GLY A 72 -5.46 1.58 19.83
N THR A 73 -6.15 2.71 19.69
CA THR A 73 -5.66 3.84 18.90
C THR A 73 -4.43 4.53 19.50
N LYS A 74 -4.20 4.39 20.81
CA LYS A 74 -3.09 5.01 21.54
C LYS A 74 -1.72 4.59 21.01
N TRP A 75 -1.59 3.34 20.55
CA TRP A 75 -0.33 2.77 20.07
C TRP A 75 -0.13 2.93 18.55
N LEU A 76 -1.12 3.46 17.80
CA LEU A 76 -0.96 3.75 16.37
C LEU A 76 0.21 4.70 16.10
N LYS A 77 0.46 5.63 17.02
CA LYS A 77 1.60 6.56 16.97
C LYS A 77 2.97 5.87 17.05
N ASP A 78 3.02 4.62 17.47
CA ASP A 78 4.27 3.89 17.60
C ASP A 78 4.81 3.40 16.26
N MET A 79 3.96 3.25 15.25
CA MET A 79 4.35 3.19 13.83
C MET A 79 4.70 4.61 13.36
N ARG A 80 5.89 5.09 13.76
CA ARG A 80 6.25 6.52 13.72
C ARG A 80 6.28 7.09 12.31
N GLN A 81 6.75 6.31 11.34
CA GLN A 81 6.93 6.81 9.98
C GLN A 81 5.55 6.99 9.35
N TRP A 82 4.73 5.94 9.37
CA TRP A 82 3.35 5.99 8.92
C TRP A 82 2.54 7.07 9.65
N TRP A 83 2.63 7.14 10.98
CA TRP A 83 1.89 8.12 11.79
C TRP A 83 2.21 9.56 11.40
N ARG A 84 3.49 9.86 11.13
CA ARG A 84 3.93 11.18 10.70
C ARG A 84 3.57 11.51 9.26
N ARG A 85 3.53 10.52 8.38
CA ARG A 85 3.22 10.69 6.96
C ARG A 85 1.74 10.89 6.69
N THR A 86 0.88 10.14 7.39
CA THR A 86 -0.57 10.17 7.14
C THR A 86 -1.40 9.77 8.37
N GLY A 87 -0.90 8.85 9.20
CA GLY A 87 -1.73 8.19 10.23
C GLY A 87 -2.37 9.15 11.24
N ARG A 88 -1.69 10.22 11.66
CA ARG A 88 -2.22 11.18 12.65
C ARG A 88 -3.43 12.00 12.17
N GLU A 89 -3.64 12.05 10.85
CA GLU A 89 -4.68 12.86 10.19
C GLU A 89 -5.91 12.02 9.83
N LEU A 90 -5.86 10.71 10.07
CA LEU A 90 -6.92 9.77 9.73
C LEU A 90 -7.88 9.58 10.91
N SER A 91 -9.15 9.33 10.57
CA SER A 91 -10.16 8.89 11.51
C SER A 91 -10.20 7.36 11.56
N PHE A 92 -10.25 6.79 12.77
CA PHE A 92 -10.24 5.34 12.98
C PHE A 92 -11.60 4.84 13.52
N PRO A 93 -12.06 3.65 13.12
CA PRO A 93 -11.46 2.77 12.10
C PRO A 93 -11.64 3.33 10.67
N ILE A 94 -10.66 3.03 9.81
CA ILE A 94 -10.70 3.38 8.39
C ILE A 94 -11.34 2.21 7.63
N ASP A 95 -12.42 2.50 6.89
CA ASP A 95 -13.13 1.51 6.10
C ASP A 95 -12.23 0.87 5.02
N GLY A 96 -12.31 -0.46 4.88
CA GLY A 96 -11.47 -1.24 3.96
C GLY A 96 -9.98 -1.35 4.32
N VAL A 97 -9.47 -0.56 5.27
CA VAL A 97 -8.04 -0.50 5.64
C VAL A 97 -7.78 -1.11 7.01
N THR A 98 -8.64 -0.81 8.00
CA THR A 98 -8.46 -1.28 9.38
C THR A 98 -8.72 -2.79 9.49
N GLN A 99 -7.81 -3.49 10.16
CA GLN A 99 -7.89 -4.92 10.46
C GLN A 99 -7.41 -5.20 11.90
N PRO A 100 -7.81 -6.34 12.51
CA PRO A 100 -7.26 -6.75 13.79
C PRO A 100 -5.77 -7.14 13.67
N THR A 101 -5.03 -6.99 14.77
CA THR A 101 -3.65 -7.49 14.89
C THR A 101 -3.56 -8.98 14.54
N LYS A 102 -2.50 -9.35 13.81
CA LYS A 102 -2.33 -10.71 13.29
C LYS A 102 -1.33 -11.52 14.14
N PRO A 103 -1.55 -12.82 14.34
CA PRO A 103 -0.59 -13.68 15.02
C PRO A 103 0.66 -13.92 14.17
N VAL A 104 1.63 -14.65 14.73
CA VAL A 104 2.79 -15.18 13.97
C VAL A 104 2.31 -15.89 12.70
N GLY A 105 3.02 -15.66 11.59
CA GLY A 105 2.75 -16.29 10.31
C GLY A 105 2.73 -15.30 9.14
N THR A 106 2.45 -15.82 7.95
CA THR A 106 2.35 -15.04 6.72
C THR A 106 0.90 -14.68 6.43
N HIS A 107 0.63 -13.38 6.25
CA HIS A 107 -0.71 -12.85 6.00
C HIS A 107 -0.75 -12.22 4.62
N ALA A 108 -1.64 -12.73 3.77
CA ALA A 108 -1.84 -12.23 2.41
C ALA A 108 -2.91 -11.13 2.38
N LEU A 109 -2.62 -10.07 1.63
CA LEU A 109 -3.49 -8.95 1.32
C LEU A 109 -3.60 -8.84 -0.19
N SER A 110 -4.81 -8.64 -0.72
CA SER A 110 -5.05 -8.53 -2.16
C SER A 110 -5.84 -7.27 -2.45
N PHE A 111 -5.35 -6.50 -3.41
CA PHE A 111 -5.89 -5.23 -3.83
C PHE A 111 -6.07 -5.21 -5.34
N ALA A 112 -7.16 -4.61 -5.79
CA ALA A 112 -7.41 -4.34 -7.19
C ALA A 112 -7.47 -2.83 -7.38
N GLU A 113 -6.78 -2.33 -8.40
CA GLU A 113 -6.77 -0.91 -8.71
C GLU A 113 -8.19 -0.38 -8.97
N GLY A 114 -8.45 0.82 -8.48
CA GLY A 114 -9.77 1.47 -8.57
C GLY A 114 -10.77 0.98 -7.53
N LYS A 115 -10.39 0.09 -6.61
CA LYS A 115 -11.23 -0.35 -5.48
C LYS A 115 -10.57 0.06 -4.16
N ASN A 116 -11.36 0.60 -3.23
CA ASN A 116 -10.89 0.88 -1.88
C ASN A 116 -10.20 -0.38 -1.29
N PRO A 117 -8.96 -0.29 -0.78
CA PRO A 117 -8.15 0.90 -0.53
C PRO A 117 -7.11 1.30 -1.58
N LEU A 118 -7.05 0.64 -2.74
CA LEU A 118 -6.14 0.98 -3.83
C LEU A 118 -6.84 1.86 -4.89
N PRO A 119 -6.62 3.19 -4.90
CA PRO A 119 -7.15 4.04 -5.96
C PRO A 119 -6.48 3.75 -7.30
N GLN A 120 -7.01 4.32 -8.38
CA GLN A 120 -6.30 4.36 -9.66
C GLN A 120 -5.00 5.16 -9.48
N LEU A 121 -3.85 4.49 -9.69
CA LEU A 121 -2.55 5.12 -9.53
C LEU A 121 -2.12 5.76 -10.86
N ALA A 122 -1.57 6.96 -10.78
CA ALA A 122 -0.93 7.57 -11.93
C ALA A 122 0.36 6.79 -12.29
N PRO A 123 0.74 6.71 -13.58
CA PRO A 123 2.00 6.10 -13.97
C PRO A 123 3.20 6.75 -13.27
N GLY A 124 4.11 5.96 -12.71
CA GLY A 124 5.29 6.46 -12.03
C GLY A 124 5.94 5.48 -11.06
N GLN A 125 6.90 6.00 -10.29
CA GLN A 125 7.65 5.26 -9.29
C GLN A 125 6.98 5.33 -7.92
N TYR A 126 6.85 4.18 -7.28
CA TYR A 126 6.23 4.01 -5.98
C TYR A 126 7.12 3.16 -5.06
N LYS A 127 6.81 3.21 -3.77
CA LYS A 127 7.36 2.32 -2.75
C LYS A 127 6.22 1.71 -1.96
N LEU A 128 6.22 0.39 -1.85
CA LEU A 128 5.45 -0.28 -0.82
C LEU A 128 6.20 -0.13 0.49
N MET A 129 5.53 0.40 1.50
CA MET A 129 6.07 0.59 2.84
C MET A 129 5.30 -0.33 3.80
N VAL A 130 6.03 -1.08 4.61
CA VAL A 130 5.47 -1.95 5.66
C VAL A 130 6.18 -1.62 6.97
N GLU A 131 5.46 -1.04 7.92
CA GLU A 131 5.98 -0.72 9.25
C GLU A 131 5.32 -1.61 10.29
N ALA A 132 6.11 -2.16 11.21
CA ALA A 132 5.63 -2.85 12.40
C ALA A 132 6.11 -2.15 13.66
N ALA A 133 5.26 -2.14 14.69
CA ALA A 133 5.61 -1.68 16.02
C ALA A 133 4.94 -2.56 17.08
N ARG A 134 5.66 -2.90 18.14
CA ARG A 134 5.13 -3.70 19.25
C ARG A 134 5.14 -2.92 20.55
N GLU A 135 4.12 -3.12 21.38
CA GLU A 135 4.08 -2.58 22.74
C GLU A 135 5.28 -3.11 23.54
N VAL A 136 6.08 -2.21 24.10
CA VAL A 136 7.35 -2.53 24.80
C VAL A 136 8.37 -3.30 23.94
N GLY A 137 8.19 -3.35 22.62
CA GLY A 137 9.05 -4.09 21.70
C GLY A 137 9.78 -3.21 20.69
N GLY A 138 10.18 -3.82 19.59
CA GLY A 138 10.87 -3.17 18.50
C GLY A 138 9.93 -2.40 17.56
N ARG A 139 10.57 -1.70 16.62
CA ARG A 139 9.92 -1.07 15.48
C ARG A 139 10.76 -1.38 14.26
N GLU A 140 10.11 -1.69 13.16
CA GLU A 140 10.79 -2.01 11.92
C GLU A 140 10.03 -1.46 10.72
N LEU A 141 10.78 -0.95 9.75
CA LEU A 141 10.24 -0.47 8.49
C LEU A 141 10.94 -1.19 7.34
N VAL A 142 10.15 -1.82 6.46
CA VAL A 142 10.61 -2.44 5.22
C VAL A 142 10.00 -1.68 4.04
N SER A 143 10.80 -1.46 3.00
CA SER A 143 10.36 -0.80 1.77
C SER A 143 10.70 -1.62 0.53
N ILE A 144 9.79 -1.68 -0.44
CA ILE A 144 10.01 -2.31 -1.75
C ILE A 144 9.68 -1.27 -2.84
N PRO A 145 10.68 -0.77 -3.60
CA PRO A 145 10.43 0.12 -4.72
C PRO A 145 9.86 -0.63 -5.93
N PHE A 146 8.94 -0.02 -6.66
CA PHE A 146 8.36 -0.57 -7.90
C PHE A 146 7.82 0.53 -8.81
N GLU A 147 7.68 0.21 -10.10
CA GLU A 147 7.03 1.07 -11.10
C GLU A 147 5.59 0.63 -11.34
N TRP A 148 4.68 1.59 -11.57
CA TRP A 148 3.29 1.34 -11.91
C TRP A 148 2.88 2.15 -13.16
N PRO A 149 2.01 1.63 -14.05
CA PRO A 149 1.51 0.26 -14.10
C PRO A 149 2.61 -0.72 -14.54
N VAL A 150 2.49 -1.98 -14.11
CA VAL A 150 3.42 -3.01 -14.57
C VAL A 150 3.03 -3.51 -15.96
N LYS A 151 4.02 -3.68 -16.84
CA LYS A 151 3.79 -4.21 -18.21
C LYS A 151 3.58 -5.72 -18.24
N GLN A 152 4.08 -6.42 -17.23
CA GLN A 152 4.00 -7.87 -17.06
C GLN A 152 3.92 -8.21 -15.57
N ALA A 153 3.40 -9.39 -15.25
CA ALA A 153 3.35 -9.85 -13.86
C ALA A 153 4.75 -9.85 -13.23
N THR A 154 4.90 -9.19 -12.09
CA THR A 154 6.19 -8.95 -11.43
C THR A 154 6.10 -9.34 -9.97
N SER A 155 7.12 -10.03 -9.45
CA SER A 155 7.24 -10.38 -8.03
C SER A 155 8.52 -9.76 -7.45
N LEU A 156 8.36 -9.04 -6.35
CA LEU A 156 9.42 -8.36 -5.62
C LEU A 156 9.38 -8.81 -4.16
N SER A 157 10.52 -8.76 -3.47
CA SER A 157 10.56 -9.12 -2.05
C SER A 157 11.63 -8.35 -1.30
N ALA A 158 11.41 -8.21 0.01
CA ALA A 158 12.38 -7.71 0.98
C ALA A 158 12.17 -8.46 2.30
N ASN A 159 13.17 -8.43 3.18
CA ASN A 159 13.08 -9.07 4.49
C ASN A 159 13.24 -8.01 5.58
N GLY A 160 12.41 -8.10 6.61
CA GLY A 160 12.75 -7.53 7.91
C GLY A 160 13.75 -8.42 8.63
N SER A 161 14.30 -7.89 9.70
CA SER A 161 15.33 -8.50 10.55
C SER A 161 14.84 -8.75 11.98
N THR A 162 13.76 -8.08 12.41
CA THR A 162 13.32 -8.08 13.81
C THR A 162 11.81 -8.29 13.94
N GLU A 163 11.01 -7.25 13.73
CA GLU A 163 9.55 -7.30 13.90
C GLU A 163 8.82 -7.81 12.64
N LEU A 164 9.47 -7.77 11.48
CA LEU A 164 8.96 -8.26 10.21
C LEU A 164 9.85 -9.38 9.66
N GLY A 165 9.21 -10.38 9.05
CA GLY A 165 9.89 -11.40 8.26
C GLY A 165 9.93 -11.03 6.78
N ALA A 166 9.73 -12.03 5.92
CA ALA A 166 9.63 -11.80 4.48
C ALA A 166 8.39 -10.98 4.11
N ILE A 167 8.61 -9.93 3.32
CA ILE A 167 7.59 -9.14 2.64
C ILE A 167 7.66 -9.48 1.15
N LYS A 168 6.53 -9.89 0.58
CA LYS A 168 6.43 -10.16 -0.87
C LYS A 168 5.39 -9.24 -1.49
N LEU A 169 5.73 -8.69 -2.65
CA LEU A 169 4.87 -7.85 -3.46
C LEU A 169 4.72 -8.50 -4.83
N GLU A 170 3.48 -8.81 -5.20
CA GLU A 170 3.14 -9.32 -6.53
C GLU A 170 2.27 -8.30 -7.24
N LEU A 171 2.73 -7.84 -8.40
CA LEU A 171 2.06 -6.86 -9.24
C LEU A 171 1.56 -7.56 -10.51
N LYS A 172 0.32 -7.29 -10.88
CA LYS A 172 -0.35 -7.83 -12.07
C LYS A 172 -0.78 -6.66 -12.96
N PRO A 173 -0.56 -6.74 -14.29
CA PRO A 173 -1.04 -5.74 -15.24
C PRO A 173 -2.56 -5.61 -15.24
#